data_AF-A0A364RCD4-F1
#
_entry.id   AF-A0A364RCD4-F1
#
_cell.length_a   1.000
_cell.length_b   1.000
_cell.length_c   1.000
_cell.angle_alpha   90.00
_cell.angle_beta   90.00
_cell.angle_gamma   90.00
#
_symmetry.space_group_name_H-M   'P 1'
#
loop_
_entity.id
_entity.type
_entity.pdbx_description
1 polymer ?
#
loop_
_entity_poly.entity_id
_entity_poly.type
_entity_poly.pdbx_seq_one_letter_code
_entity_poly.pdbx_strand_id
1 'polypeptide(L)'
;MSKQTTYTPITHEAFSQYLNSHISLEELIEKLRYIEQLLVADDEEETDKSVWFRFFAGDTLKTTISDIEKELATPNHPNYNILRQGIAFGLQTEELEIHYA
;
A
#
# COMPACT_ATOMS: atom_id res chain seq x y z
N MET A 1 15.66 6.85 -2.57
CA MET A 1 14.46 6.13 -2.08
C MET A 1 14.32 6.45 -0.61
N SER A 2 13.26 7.17 -0.25
CA SER A 2 13.05 7.65 1.11
C SER A 2 11.88 6.90 1.72
N LYS A 3 12.12 6.27 2.88
CA LYS A 3 11.06 5.65 3.68
C LYS A 3 10.17 6.75 4.25
N GLN A 4 8.86 6.65 4.04
CA GLN A 4 7.90 7.67 4.44
C GLN A 4 7.20 7.28 5.74
N THR A 5 7.69 7.79 6.87
CA THR A 5 7.11 7.49 8.19
C THR A 5 5.82 8.25 8.46
N THR A 6 5.65 9.44 7.89
CA THR A 6 4.51 10.33 8.15
C THR A 6 3.17 9.71 7.74
N TYR A 7 3.13 9.05 6.57
CA TYR A 7 1.91 8.49 6.00
C TYR A 7 1.73 6.99 6.29
N THR A 8 2.71 6.37 6.97
CA THR A 8 2.63 4.96 7.38
C THR A 8 1.38 4.64 8.22
N PRO A 9 1.01 5.44 9.25
CA PRO A 9 -0.18 5.16 10.05
C PRO A 9 -1.49 5.19 9.27
N ILE A 10 -1.66 6.16 8.37
CA ILE A 10 -2.90 6.32 7.57
C ILE A 10 -3.04 5.16 6.58
N THR A 11 -1.93 4.73 5.98
CA THR A 11 -1.90 3.59 5.07
C THR A 11 -2.16 2.28 5.80
N HIS A 12 -1.58 2.12 7.00
CA HIS A 12 -1.85 0.97 7.88
C HIS A 12 -3.35 0.88 8.19
N GLU A 13 -3.96 2.00 8.55
CA GLU A 13 -5.40 2.07 8.80
C GLU A 13 -6.23 1.69 7.57
N ALA A 14 -5.88 2.21 6.39
CA ALA A 14 -6.60 1.89 5.15
C ALA A 14 -6.57 0.39 4.82
N PHE A 15 -5.39 -0.24 4.92
CA PHE A 15 -5.29 -1.69 4.73
C PHE A 15 -6.03 -2.48 5.82
N SER A 16 -5.98 -2.03 7.07
CA SER A 16 -6.72 -2.65 8.17
C SER A 16 -8.22 -2.61 7.94
N GLN A 17 -8.76 -1.46 7.52
CA GLN A 17 -10.18 -1.31 7.18
C GLN A 17 -10.58 -2.24 6.03
N TYR A 18 -9.73 -2.35 5.00
CA TYR A 18 -9.98 -3.26 3.87
C TYR A 18 -9.97 -4.73 4.29
N LEU A 19 -8.97 -5.18 5.06
CA LEU A 19 -8.88 -6.57 5.50
C LEU A 19 -10.06 -7.00 6.38
N ASN A 20 -10.58 -6.07 7.17
CA ASN A 20 -11.74 -6.25 8.02
C ASN A 20 -13.08 -5.97 7.29
N SER A 21 -13.06 -5.81 5.96
CA SER A 21 -14.25 -5.56 5.13
C SER A 21 -15.06 -4.31 5.52
N HIS A 22 -14.43 -3.32 6.16
CA HIS A 22 -15.07 -2.03 6.48
C HIS A 22 -15.11 -1.11 5.25
N ILE A 23 -14.16 -1.28 4.33
CA ILE A 23 -14.10 -0.59 3.04
C ILE A 23 -13.92 -1.59 1.91
N SER A 24 -14.39 -1.22 0.73
CA SER A 24 -14.21 -1.95 -0.53
C SER A 24 -12.79 -1.79 -1.10
N LEU A 25 -12.48 -2.57 -2.14
CA LEU A 25 -11.22 -2.39 -2.89
C LEU A 25 -11.16 -1.00 -3.54
N GLU A 26 -12.27 -0.52 -4.11
CA GLU A 26 -12.34 0.81 -4.73
C GLU A 26 -11.99 1.90 -3.72
N GLU A 27 -12.61 1.89 -2.55
CA GLU A 27 -12.32 2.83 -1.46
C GLU A 27 -10.87 2.72 -0.93
N LEU A 28 -10.30 1.51 -0.91
CA LEU A 28 -8.89 1.32 -0.57
C LEU A 28 -8.00 2.02 -1.61
N ILE A 29 -8.22 1.78 -2.90
CA ILE A 29 -7.41 2.38 -3.96
C ILE A 29 -7.54 3.90 -3.95
N GLU A 30 -8.74 4.45 -3.75
CA GLU A 30 -8.93 5.91 -3.60
C GLU A 30 -8.12 6.48 -2.44
N LYS A 31 -8.15 5.84 -1.26
CA LYS A 31 -7.35 6.26 -0.10
C LYS A 31 -5.85 6.21 -0.39
N LEU A 32 -5.36 5.14 -1.04
CA LEU A 32 -3.94 5.02 -1.37
C LEU A 32 -3.50 6.07 -2.40
N ARG A 33 -4.33 6.37 -3.41
CA ARG A 33 -4.07 7.42 -4.40
C ARG A 33 -4.09 8.81 -3.77
N TYR A 34 -4.97 9.05 -2.80
CA TYR A 34 -4.96 10.28 -2.04
C TYR A 34 -3.66 10.46 -1.24
N ILE A 35 -3.16 9.39 -0.62
CA ILE A 35 -1.85 9.41 0.09
C ILE A 35 -0.70 9.68 -0.89
N GLU A 36 -0.73 9.07 -2.08
CA GLU A 36 0.23 9.35 -3.15
C GLU A 36 0.20 10.83 -3.56
N GLN A 37 -0.97 11.44 -3.75
CA GLN A 37 -1.09 12.87 -4.04
C GLN A 37 -0.54 13.76 -2.91
N LEU A 38 -0.80 13.39 -1.65
CA LEU A 38 -0.25 14.13 -0.51
C LEU A 38 1.27 14.05 -0.45
N LEU A 39 1.84 12.87 -0.73
CA LEU A 39 3.29 12.66 -0.79
C LEU A 39 3.94 13.47 -1.92
N VAL A 40 3.31 13.51 -3.09
CA VAL A 40 3.77 14.32 -4.23
C VAL A 40 3.67 15.81 -3.92
N ALA A 41 2.61 16.25 -3.24
CA ALA A 41 2.43 17.66 -2.88
C ALA A 41 3.41 18.14 -1.80
N ASP A 42 3.83 17.26 -0.88
CA ASP A 42 4.82 17.55 0.17
C ASP A 42 6.26 17.53 -0.38
N ASP A 43 6.50 16.80 -1.48
CA ASP A 43 7.79 16.71 -2.16
C ASP A 43 7.80 17.69 -3.36
N GLU A 44 8.15 18.96 -3.09
CA GLU A 44 8.16 20.08 -4.06
C GLU A 44 9.01 19.86 -5.33
N GLU A 45 9.80 18.78 -5.41
CA GLU A 45 10.86 18.63 -6.41
C GLU A 45 10.53 17.76 -7.64
N GLU A 46 9.58 16.80 -7.62
CA GLU A 46 9.37 15.91 -8.80
C GLU A 46 7.96 15.31 -8.93
N THR A 47 7.37 15.43 -10.13
CA THR A 47 6.02 14.93 -10.49
C THR A 47 5.96 13.48 -10.97
N ASP A 48 7.10 12.82 -11.17
CA ASP A 48 7.18 11.48 -11.81
C ASP A 48 7.40 10.33 -10.81
N LYS A 49 7.44 10.63 -9.51
CA LYS A 49 7.67 9.65 -8.46
C LYS A 49 6.41 8.83 -8.19
N SER A 50 6.58 7.55 -7.87
CA SER A 50 5.50 6.59 -7.64
C SER A 50 5.53 6.04 -6.22
N VAL A 51 4.36 5.83 -5.60
CA VAL A 51 4.29 5.16 -4.30
C VAL A 51 4.32 3.65 -4.45
N TRP A 52 5.15 3.00 -3.64
CA TRP A 52 5.19 1.55 -3.52
C TRP A 52 5.33 1.10 -2.07
N PHE A 53 4.88 -0.12 -1.84
CA PHE A 53 4.78 -0.73 -0.52
C PHE A 53 5.70 -1.93 -0.41
N ARG A 54 6.17 -2.16 0.82
CA ARG A 54 6.84 -3.37 1.26
C ARG A 54 6.13 -3.85 2.51
N PHE A 55 5.75 -5.12 2.56
CA PHE A 55 4.91 -5.60 3.66
C PHE A 55 5.69 -6.25 4.80
N PHE A 56 6.92 -6.75 4.57
CA PHE A 56 7.71 -7.36 5.64
C PHE A 56 9.21 -7.23 5.42
N ALA A 57 9.97 -7.40 6.51
CA ALA A 57 11.42 -7.40 6.47
C ALA A 57 11.94 -8.58 5.61
N GLY A 58 12.56 -8.25 4.48
CA GLY A 58 13.07 -9.24 3.51
C GLY A 58 12.21 -9.39 2.25
N ASP A 59 11.04 -8.74 2.19
CA ASP A 59 10.26 -8.63 0.97
C ASP A 59 11.04 -7.80 -0.07
N THR A 60 11.50 -8.41 -1.16
CA THR A 60 12.23 -7.70 -2.21
C THR A 60 11.30 -7.08 -3.26
N LEU A 61 9.99 -7.34 -3.17
CA LEU A 61 9.03 -6.86 -4.15
C LEU A 61 8.67 -5.41 -3.83
N LYS A 62 8.52 -4.64 -4.91
CA LYS A 62 7.93 -3.32 -4.86
C LYS A 62 6.50 -3.46 -5.34
N THR A 63 5.54 -3.40 -4.43
CA THR A 63 4.13 -3.50 -4.79
C THR A 63 3.61 -2.08 -4.98
N THR A 64 3.22 -1.73 -6.20
CA THR A 64 2.60 -0.42 -6.49
C THR A 64 1.10 -0.44 -6.20
N ILE A 65 0.46 0.73 -6.15
CA ILE A 65 -1.01 0.83 -6.01
C ILE A 65 -1.71 0.08 -7.16
N SER A 66 -1.16 0.16 -8.38
CA SER A 66 -1.71 -0.55 -9.54
C SER A 66 -1.58 -2.07 -9.43
N ASP A 67 -0.50 -2.57 -8.83
CA ASP A 67 -0.35 -4.01 -8.53
C ASP A 67 -1.40 -4.45 -7.51
N ILE A 68 -1.61 -3.66 -6.45
CA ILE A 68 -2.62 -3.93 -5.43
C ILE A 68 -4.01 -4.01 -6.06
N GLU A 69 -4.39 -3.01 -6.87
CA GLU A 69 -5.68 -2.98 -7.56
C GLU A 69 -5.89 -4.25 -8.40
N LYS A 70 -4.91 -4.57 -9.25
CA LYS A 70 -4.97 -5.72 -10.15
C LYS A 70 -5.06 -7.05 -9.39
N GLU A 71 -4.20 -7.25 -8.40
CA GLU A 71 -4.12 -8.52 -7.67
C GLU A 71 -5.32 -8.71 -6.73
N LEU A 72 -5.82 -7.65 -6.11
CA LEU A 72 -6.99 -7.72 -5.24
C LEU A 72 -8.32 -7.77 -6.01
N ALA A 73 -8.36 -7.30 -7.26
CA ALA A 73 -9.56 -7.35 -8.10
C ALA A 73 -9.95 -8.78 -8.53
N THR A 74 -9.06 -9.76 -8.35
CA THR A 74 -9.26 -11.13 -8.85
C THR A 74 -9.21 -12.17 -7.73
N PRO A 75 -10.27 -12.33 -6.90
CA PRO A 75 -10.25 -13.21 -5.71
C PRO A 75 -9.89 -14.67 -5.96
N ASN A 76 -10.10 -15.16 -7.19
CA ASN A 76 -9.79 -16.54 -7.57
C ASN A 76 -8.33 -16.74 -8.03
N HIS A 77 -7.54 -15.67 -8.13
CA HIS A 77 -6.13 -15.75 -8.53
C HIS A 77 -5.23 -16.02 -7.31
N PRO A 78 -4.19 -16.86 -7.39
CA PRO A 78 -3.29 -17.12 -6.27
C PRO A 78 -2.69 -15.85 -5.64
N ASN A 79 -2.34 -14.85 -6.46
CA ASN A 79 -1.78 -13.58 -6.00
C ASN A 79 -2.72 -12.81 -5.06
N TYR A 80 -4.05 -12.95 -5.21
CA TYR A 80 -5.00 -12.33 -4.29
C TYR A 80 -4.73 -12.77 -2.84
N ASN A 81 -4.61 -14.08 -2.62
CA ASN A 81 -4.40 -14.63 -1.29
C ASN A 81 -2.99 -14.30 -0.78
N ILE A 82 -1.98 -14.34 -1.64
CA ILE A 82 -0.59 -14.02 -1.29
C ILE A 82 -0.49 -12.56 -0.84
N LEU A 83 -1.01 -11.63 -1.63
CA LEU A 83 -0.98 -10.21 -1.31
C LEU A 83 -1.78 -9.92 -0.04
N ARG A 84 -2.99 -10.48 0.08
CA ARG A 84 -3.83 -10.29 1.28
C ARG A 84 -3.15 -10.81 2.56
N GLN A 85 -2.46 -11.95 2.49
CA GLN A 85 -1.67 -12.47 3.60
C GLN A 85 -0.45 -11.60 3.91
N GLY A 86 0.25 -11.11 2.87
CA GLY A 86 1.36 -10.18 3.01
C GLY A 86 0.95 -8.89 3.72
N ILE A 87 -0.16 -8.28 3.30
CA ILE A 87 -0.75 -7.10 3.96
C ILE A 87 -1.04 -7.44 5.43
N ALA A 88 -1.77 -8.52 5.70
CA ALA A 88 -2.15 -8.90 7.06
C ALA A 88 -0.92 -9.10 7.97
N PHE A 89 0.10 -9.77 7.45
CA PHE A 89 1.36 -9.97 8.16
C PHE A 89 2.05 -8.64 8.46
N GLY A 90 2.23 -7.78 7.45
CA GLY A 90 2.88 -6.49 7.62
C GLY A 90 2.19 -5.54 8.58
N LEU A 91 0.85 -5.60 8.65
CA LEU A 91 0.09 -4.86 9.65
C LEU A 91 0.29 -5.42 11.07
N GLN A 92 0.35 -6.75 11.21
CA GLN A 92 0.50 -7.43 12.50
C GLN A 92 1.91 -7.27 13.09
N THR A 93 2.94 -7.26 12.24
CA THR A 93 4.34 -7.11 12.67
C THR A 93 4.81 -5.65 12.72
N GLU A 94 3.96 -4.71 12.31
CA GLU A 94 4.31 -3.28 12.16
C GLU A 94 5.47 -3.05 11.17
N GLU A 95 5.65 -3.97 10.22
CA GLU A 95 6.72 -3.93 9.22
C GLU A 95 6.31 -3.31 7.88
N LEU A 96 5.05 -2.86 7.74
CA LEU A 96 4.59 -2.13 6.56
C LEU A 96 5.47 -0.88 6.34
N GLU A 97 6.11 -0.82 5.17
CA GLU A 97 6.87 0.34 4.74
C GLU A 97 6.26 0.94 3.49
N ILE A 98 6.23 2.27 3.46
CA ILE A 98 5.88 3.06 2.29
C ILE A 98 7.13 3.74 1.79
N HIS A 99 7.33 3.64 0.49
CA HIS A 99 8.46 4.22 -0.19
C HIS A 99 7.96 5.09 -1.34
N TYR A 100 8.71 6.16 -1.57
CA TYR A 100 8.47 7.12 -2.64
C TYR A 100 9.77 7.27 -3.44
N ALA A 101 9.69 7.03 -4.75
CA ALA A 101 10.84 6.99 -5.65
C ALA A 101 10.44 7.24 -7.10
#